data_AF-A0A1J3HAR4-F1
#
_entry.id   AF-A0A1J3HAR4-F1
#
_cell.length_a   1.000
_cell.length_b   1.000
_cell.length_c   1.000
_cell.angle_alpha   90.00
_cell.angle_beta   90.00
_cell.angle_gamma   90.00
#
_symmetry.space_group_name_H-M   'P 1'
#
loop_
_entity.id
_entity.type
_entity.pdbx_description
1 polymer ?
#
loop_
_entity_poly.entity_id
_entity_poly.type
_entity_poly.pdbx_seq_one_letter_code
_entity_poly.pdbx_strand_id
1 'polypeptide(L)'
;KQLLSKKKDKDLKSMFPEIEQEWCDFHNVVRSSFYHVSEMYEDTLGSFHRFRPQFITSYDSLPTYYDPYEFNHTCYVECQPSEDEDNNQSPLEVRKCVSVPYVPPNAFQADAIAKHMANIIKEIRTQCTQSDDGYGAIEPKDYAEDGEVPVCVYFINGSCNRGDYCTFSHTLQSTRPPCRFFASLQGCRNGELCLYSHGMRRQTASYHSPPPCLPEEDDSSTSTSPLLDLFPTSSEGCILVLDDKDMHFTSSIANRYPSWRVLSTSSSSETLFCDSSLADVRIFWGLNHPYQTIISKAGEENPIPWNEVKCVLWFLNPDSYAEAPEKQKTILQNFFEYMAIRILGDALYEIRVVLTMNNITFSHLQVEKLARDSFFFLGESFPHNSISFGGFSDTLTTQKPMLVSRPISYVFDLHPPTDIQFGDYTSVLHNSLHNQ
;
A
#
# COMPACT_ATOMS: atom_id res chain seq x y z
N LYS A 1 -7.52 -10.63 12.36
CA LYS A 1 -8.70 -11.27 11.74
C LYS A 1 -8.62 -12.78 11.46
N GLN A 2 -7.51 -13.53 11.63
CA GLN A 2 -7.50 -15.00 11.36
C GLN A 2 -6.81 -15.92 12.40
N LEU A 3 -6.29 -15.39 13.50
CA LEU A 3 -5.22 -16.06 14.26
C LEU A 3 -5.59 -17.12 15.30
N LEU A 4 -6.88 -17.41 15.53
CA LEU A 4 -7.31 -18.24 16.68
C LEU A 4 -8.20 -19.45 16.31
N SER A 5 -8.07 -20.06 15.13
CA SER A 5 -9.10 -21.00 14.63
C SER A 5 -8.81 -22.51 14.64
N LYS A 6 -7.82 -23.05 15.37
CA LYS A 6 -7.67 -24.52 15.47
C LYS A 6 -8.51 -25.15 16.61
N LYS A 7 -9.85 -25.06 16.51
CA LYS A 7 -10.84 -26.07 17.03
C LYS A 7 -12.32 -25.66 16.95
N LYS A 8 -12.67 -24.43 16.52
CA LYS A 8 -14.07 -23.96 16.36
C LYS A 8 -14.32 -23.32 14.99
N ASP A 9 -13.82 -23.95 13.93
CA ASP A 9 -13.68 -23.33 12.60
C ASP A 9 -15.01 -23.06 11.86
N LYS A 10 -16.17 -23.48 12.39
CA LYS A 10 -17.48 -23.21 11.80
C LYS A 10 -18.27 -22.08 12.47
N ASP A 11 -18.08 -21.85 13.77
CA ASP A 11 -18.89 -20.87 14.52
C ASP A 11 -18.25 -19.46 14.54
N LEU A 12 -16.93 -19.30 14.63
CA LEU A 12 -16.34 -17.94 14.68
C LEU A 12 -16.33 -17.23 13.32
N LYS A 13 -16.19 -17.97 12.21
CA LYS A 13 -16.24 -17.41 10.85
C LYS A 13 -17.63 -16.89 10.49
N SER A 14 -18.70 -17.40 11.11
CA SER A 14 -20.07 -16.88 10.98
C SER A 14 -20.38 -15.78 12.01
N MET A 15 -19.86 -15.89 13.25
CA MET A 15 -20.17 -14.95 14.32
C MET A 15 -19.66 -13.52 14.08
N PHE A 16 -18.48 -13.30 13.49
CA PHE A 16 -17.99 -11.93 13.28
C PHE A 16 -18.77 -11.15 12.21
N PRO A 17 -19.10 -11.75 11.05
CA PRO A 17 -20.06 -11.15 10.12
C PRO A 17 -21.41 -10.82 10.74
N GLU A 18 -21.85 -11.58 11.75
CA GLU A 18 -23.10 -11.35 12.49
C GLU A 18 -22.97 -10.18 13.47
N ILE A 19 -21.90 -10.13 14.28
CA ILE A 19 -21.64 -9.01 15.21
C ILE A 19 -21.47 -7.68 14.47
N GLU A 20 -20.74 -7.70 13.35
CA GLU A 20 -20.57 -6.52 12.50
C GLU A 20 -21.89 -6.09 11.87
N GLN A 21 -22.73 -7.05 11.44
CA GLN A 21 -24.06 -6.80 10.90
C GLN A 21 -24.98 -6.18 11.96
N GLU A 22 -25.06 -6.78 13.15
CA GLU A 22 -25.84 -6.28 14.28
C GLU A 22 -25.44 -4.85 14.65
N TRP A 23 -24.13 -4.59 14.68
CA TRP A 23 -23.62 -3.24 14.94
C TRP A 23 -24.02 -2.25 13.84
N CYS A 24 -23.92 -2.63 12.57
CA CYS A 24 -24.32 -1.78 11.44
C CYS A 24 -25.82 -1.47 11.49
N ASP A 25 -26.66 -2.49 11.73
CA ASP A 25 -28.11 -2.36 11.80
C ASP A 25 -28.55 -1.48 12.98
N PHE A 26 -27.89 -1.63 14.13
CA PHE A 26 -28.14 -0.78 15.30
C PHE A 26 -27.78 0.69 15.06
N HIS A 27 -26.75 0.98 14.26
CA HIS A 27 -26.28 2.35 13.97
C HIS A 27 -26.83 2.93 12.67
N ASN A 28 -27.80 2.27 12.00
CA ASN A 28 -28.33 2.66 10.69
C ASN A 28 -27.23 2.85 9.63
N VAL A 29 -26.17 2.04 9.69
CA VAL A 29 -25.10 2.09 8.69
C VAL A 29 -25.26 0.98 7.68
N VAL A 30 -25.16 1.32 6.40
CA VAL A 30 -25.23 0.35 5.33
C VAL A 30 -23.89 -0.39 5.22
N ARG A 31 -23.90 -1.68 5.50
CA ARG A 31 -22.70 -2.53 5.48
C ARG A 31 -21.95 -2.52 4.15
N SER A 32 -22.67 -2.48 3.02
CA SER A 32 -22.04 -2.39 1.70
C SER A 32 -21.24 -1.09 1.52
N SER A 33 -21.66 0.01 2.15
CA SER A 33 -20.90 1.27 2.12
C SER A 33 -19.57 1.15 2.89
N PHE A 34 -19.54 0.44 4.02
CA PHE A 34 -18.28 0.17 4.73
C PHE A 34 -17.31 -0.66 3.87
N TYR A 35 -17.81 -1.72 3.25
CA TYR A 35 -16.96 -2.54 2.37
C TYR A 35 -16.46 -1.77 1.16
N HIS A 36 -17.30 -0.90 0.59
CA HIS A 36 -16.87 -0.06 -0.51
C HIS A 36 -15.75 0.91 -0.11
N VAL A 37 -15.84 1.54 1.06
CA VAL A 37 -14.77 2.40 1.58
C VAL A 37 -13.49 1.60 1.82
N SER A 38 -13.60 0.40 2.39
CA SER A 38 -12.44 -0.48 2.57
C SER A 38 -11.80 -0.87 1.24
N GLU A 39 -12.60 -1.19 0.22
CA GLU A 39 -12.10 -1.53 -1.13
C GLU A 39 -11.39 -0.34 -1.77
N MET A 40 -11.97 0.87 -1.69
CA MET A 40 -11.34 2.09 -2.18
C MET A 40 -9.99 2.37 -1.51
N TYR A 41 -9.88 2.08 -0.21
CA TYR A 41 -8.62 2.20 0.53
C TYR A 41 -7.57 1.23 -0.02
N GLU A 42 -7.92 -0.04 -0.23
CA GLU A 42 -7.03 -1.04 -0.82
C GLU A 42 -6.58 -0.67 -2.24
N ASP A 43 -7.49 -0.17 -3.07
CA ASP A 43 -7.17 0.25 -4.44
C ASP A 43 -6.21 1.43 -4.47
N THR A 44 -6.36 2.34 -3.51
CA THR A 44 -5.48 3.50 -3.34
C THR A 44 -4.09 3.05 -2.91
N LEU A 45 -3.99 2.20 -1.87
CA LEU A 45 -2.72 1.62 -1.42
C LEU A 45 -2.03 0.82 -2.52
N GLY A 46 -2.76 -0.01 -3.25
CA GLY A 46 -2.23 -0.74 -4.39
C GLY A 46 -1.69 0.18 -5.48
N SER A 47 -2.30 1.35 -5.68
CA SER A 47 -1.78 2.36 -6.60
C SER A 47 -0.49 3.01 -6.08
N PHE A 48 -0.37 3.27 -4.78
CA PHE A 48 0.87 3.78 -4.18
C PHE A 48 2.01 2.78 -4.26
N HIS A 49 1.79 1.49 -3.97
CA HIS A 49 2.84 0.47 -4.09
C HIS A 49 3.32 0.27 -5.53
N ARG A 50 2.43 0.47 -6.51
CA ARG A 50 2.75 0.39 -7.94
C ARG A 50 3.48 1.61 -8.48
N PHE A 51 3.15 2.79 -7.97
CA PHE A 51 3.75 4.07 -8.39
C PHE A 51 5.04 4.42 -7.60
N ARG A 52 5.14 3.96 -6.35
CA ARG A 52 6.23 4.22 -5.39
C ARG A 52 6.51 5.73 -5.23
N PRO A 53 5.59 6.54 -4.69
CA PRO A 53 5.91 7.94 -4.41
C PRO A 53 6.98 8.04 -3.31
N GLN A 54 7.82 9.08 -3.33
CA GLN A 54 8.94 9.24 -2.38
C GLN A 54 8.55 9.13 -0.90
N PHE A 55 7.33 9.52 -0.53
CA PHE A 55 6.85 9.46 0.85
C PHE A 55 6.43 8.05 1.33
N ILE A 56 6.37 7.04 0.47
CA ILE A 56 5.94 5.67 0.86
C ILE A 56 7.03 4.90 1.65
N THR A 57 8.20 5.50 1.81
CA THR A 57 9.42 4.85 2.30
C THR A 57 9.38 4.53 3.79
N SER A 58 8.81 5.41 4.60
CA SER A 58 8.69 5.21 6.06
C SER A 58 7.45 5.91 6.60
N TYR A 59 6.78 5.24 7.53
CA TYR A 59 5.69 5.80 8.30
C TYR A 59 6.12 5.88 9.77
N ASP A 60 6.26 7.11 10.28
CA ASP A 60 6.73 7.35 11.65
C ASP A 60 5.68 7.01 12.73
N SER A 61 4.44 6.70 12.36
CA SER A 61 3.34 6.48 13.31
C SER A 61 2.37 5.40 12.88
N LEU A 62 1.88 4.63 13.86
CA LEU A 62 0.74 3.74 13.69
C LEU A 62 -0.48 4.53 13.20
N PRO A 63 -1.20 4.04 12.17
CA PRO A 63 -2.43 4.66 11.72
C PRO A 63 -3.46 4.76 12.85
N THR A 64 -4.21 5.85 12.85
CA THR A 64 -5.26 6.16 13.83
C THR A 64 -6.31 5.06 13.98
N TYR A 65 -6.54 4.26 12.93
CA TYR A 65 -7.48 3.12 12.99
C TYR A 65 -7.00 1.95 13.88
N TYR A 66 -5.75 1.96 14.35
CA TYR A 66 -5.28 1.04 15.40
C TYR A 66 -5.61 1.53 16.81
N ASP A 67 -6.04 2.79 16.98
CA ASP A 67 -6.61 3.29 18.22
C ASP A 67 -8.15 3.22 18.13
N PRO A 68 -8.79 2.16 18.64
CA PRO A 68 -10.24 1.97 18.51
C PRO A 68 -11.05 3.04 19.25
N TYR A 69 -10.43 3.88 20.08
CA TYR A 69 -11.11 4.86 20.92
C TYR A 69 -10.98 6.30 20.43
N GLU A 70 -10.22 6.56 19.37
CA GLU A 70 -10.05 7.92 18.82
C GLU A 70 -11.38 8.49 18.28
N PHE A 71 -12.25 7.62 17.76
CA PHE A 71 -13.58 7.96 17.25
C PHE A 71 -14.68 7.37 18.12
N ASN A 72 -14.76 7.83 19.37
CA ASN A 72 -15.82 7.41 20.27
C ASN A 72 -17.21 7.89 19.79
N HIS A 73 -18.23 7.10 20.09
CA HIS A 73 -19.61 7.44 19.79
C HIS A 73 -20.49 7.08 20.96
N THR A 74 -21.24 8.08 21.43
CA THR A 74 -22.20 7.89 22.51
C THR A 74 -23.56 7.61 21.89
N CYS A 75 -23.98 6.35 21.91
CA CYS A 75 -25.28 5.97 21.37
C CYS A 75 -26.41 6.55 22.22
N TYR A 76 -27.37 7.22 21.58
CA TYR A 76 -28.66 7.52 22.18
C TYR A 76 -29.68 6.54 21.61
N VAL A 77 -30.26 5.72 22.49
CA VAL A 77 -31.20 4.67 22.09
C VAL A 77 -32.61 5.17 22.25
N GLU A 78 -33.35 5.23 21.14
CA GLU A 78 -34.78 5.47 21.17
C GLU A 78 -35.50 4.11 21.04
N CYS A 79 -36.32 3.77 22.03
CA CYS A 79 -37.15 2.57 21.99
C CYS A 79 -38.49 2.93 21.35
N GLN A 80 -38.74 2.44 20.14
CA GLN A 80 -40.07 2.54 19.53
C GLN A 80 -40.89 1.27 19.82
N PRO A 81 -42.14 1.39 20.27
CA PRO A 81 -43.05 0.25 20.35
C PRO A 81 -43.39 -0.22 18.94
N SER A 82 -43.31 -1.52 18.68
CA SER A 82 -43.73 -2.10 17.39
C SER A 82 -45.24 -1.90 17.22
N GLU A 83 -45.68 -1.25 16.14
CA GLU A 83 -47.11 -1.06 15.80
C GLU A 83 -47.80 -2.34 15.26
N ASP A 84 -47.29 -3.53 15.57
CA ASP A 84 -47.93 -4.80 15.21
C ASP A 84 -48.98 -5.17 16.27
N GLU A 85 -50.21 -4.69 16.09
CA GLU A 85 -51.37 -5.00 16.95
C GLU A 85 -51.93 -6.44 16.79
N ASP A 86 -51.27 -7.35 16.07
CA ASP A 86 -51.87 -8.65 15.75
C ASP A 86 -50.91 -9.84 15.85
N ASN A 87 -50.44 -10.14 17.07
CA ASN A 87 -50.28 -11.51 17.60
C ASN A 87 -49.72 -11.50 19.03
N ASN A 88 -50.12 -12.51 19.82
CA ASN A 88 -49.77 -12.75 21.24
C ASN A 88 -48.28 -13.06 21.51
N GLN A 89 -47.35 -12.31 20.94
CA GLN A 89 -45.93 -12.30 21.33
C GLN A 89 -45.56 -10.89 21.76
N SER A 90 -44.83 -10.79 22.87
CA SER A 90 -44.32 -9.54 23.43
C SER A 90 -43.72 -8.67 22.31
N PRO A 91 -44.01 -7.35 22.25
CA PRO A 91 -43.53 -6.49 21.19
C PRO A 91 -42.00 -6.56 21.12
N LEU A 92 -41.46 -6.89 19.93
CA LEU A 92 -40.03 -6.86 19.67
C LEU A 92 -39.60 -5.39 19.69
N GLU A 93 -39.05 -4.93 20.83
CA GLU A 93 -38.45 -3.59 20.95
C GLU A 93 -37.25 -3.47 20.00
N VAL A 94 -37.42 -2.77 18.89
CA VAL A 94 -36.32 -2.45 17.98
C VAL A 94 -35.54 -1.28 18.56
N ARG A 95 -34.38 -1.56 19.15
CA ARG A 95 -33.46 -0.54 19.70
C ARG A 95 -32.54 -0.06 18.59
N LYS A 96 -32.57 1.24 18.28
CA LYS A 96 -31.68 1.86 17.29
C LYS A 96 -31.00 3.09 17.87
N CYS A 97 -29.77 3.34 17.43
CA CYS A 97 -29.08 4.58 17.71
C CYS A 97 -29.64 5.71 16.84
N VAL A 98 -30.03 6.83 17.47
CA VAL A 98 -30.52 8.04 16.79
C VAL A 98 -29.50 9.18 16.81
N SER A 99 -28.28 8.93 17.29
CA SER A 99 -27.28 9.98 17.43
C SER A 99 -26.62 10.34 16.09
N VAL A 100 -26.11 11.57 16.00
CA VAL A 100 -25.54 12.16 14.77
C VAL A 100 -24.27 11.43 14.32
N PRO A 101 -23.87 11.54 13.03
CA PRO A 101 -22.71 10.85 12.47
C PRO A 101 -21.45 11.04 13.31
N TYR A 102 -20.63 9.99 13.39
CA TYR A 102 -19.30 9.98 14.03
C TYR A 102 -18.41 11.15 13.58
N VAL A 103 -18.63 11.63 12.35
CA VAL A 103 -17.85 12.67 11.70
C VAL A 103 -18.79 13.72 11.11
N PRO A 104 -18.72 15.00 11.53
CA PRO A 104 -19.57 16.05 10.94
C PRO A 104 -19.16 16.33 9.47
N PRO A 105 -20.07 16.85 8.62
CA PRO A 105 -19.83 17.05 7.18
C PRO A 105 -18.56 17.85 6.81
N ASN A 106 -18.12 18.74 7.70
CA ASN A 106 -16.94 19.60 7.49
C ASN A 106 -15.68 19.11 8.23
N ALA A 107 -15.74 17.96 8.89
CA ALA A 107 -14.57 17.38 9.52
C ALA A 107 -13.51 17.02 8.46
N PHE A 108 -12.25 16.99 8.91
CA PHE A 108 -11.09 16.74 8.07
C PHE A 108 -10.94 17.69 6.88
N GLN A 109 -11.63 18.84 6.89
CA GLN A 109 -11.59 19.83 5.80
C GLN A 109 -11.88 19.19 4.43
N ALA A 110 -12.82 18.24 4.37
CA ALA A 110 -13.10 17.42 3.18
C ALA A 110 -13.24 18.25 1.89
N ASP A 111 -13.92 19.40 1.96
CA ASP A 111 -14.07 20.33 0.83
C ASP A 111 -12.74 20.95 0.36
N ALA A 112 -11.85 21.27 1.30
CA ALA A 112 -10.52 21.80 0.98
C ALA A 112 -9.63 20.71 0.38
N ILE A 113 -9.66 19.49 0.93
CA ILE A 113 -8.94 18.33 0.42
C ILE A 113 -9.42 17.99 -1.00
N ALA A 114 -10.73 17.92 -1.23
CA ALA A 114 -11.30 17.63 -2.54
C ALA A 114 -10.89 18.68 -3.60
N LYS A 115 -10.91 19.97 -3.25
CA LYS A 115 -10.40 21.06 -4.12
C LYS A 115 -8.91 20.90 -4.40
N HIS A 116 -8.12 20.55 -3.40
CA HIS A 116 -6.68 20.35 -3.55
C HIS A 116 -6.37 19.16 -4.46
N MET A 117 -7.02 18.00 -4.24
CA MET A 117 -6.90 16.83 -5.10
C MET A 117 -7.31 17.13 -6.55
N ALA A 118 -8.41 17.87 -6.76
CA ALA A 118 -8.84 18.27 -8.09
C ALA A 118 -7.79 19.14 -8.80
N ASN A 119 -7.08 20.00 -8.08
CA ASN A 119 -5.98 20.80 -8.62
C ASN A 119 -4.75 19.95 -8.95
N ILE A 120 -4.37 19.01 -8.08
CA ILE A 120 -3.28 18.06 -8.33
C ILE A 120 -3.57 17.21 -9.57
N ILE A 121 -4.79 16.68 -9.71
CA ILE A 121 -5.19 15.89 -10.89
C ILE A 121 -5.08 16.72 -12.18
N LYS A 122 -5.46 18.00 -12.14
CA LYS A 122 -5.27 18.92 -13.28
C LYS A 122 -3.79 19.10 -13.59
N GLU A 123 -2.95 19.28 -12.58
CA GLU A 123 -1.51 19.42 -12.73
C GLU A 123 -0.87 18.17 -13.35
N ILE A 124 -1.14 16.97 -12.79
CA ILE A 124 -0.62 15.70 -13.32
C ILE A 124 -1.01 15.50 -14.79
N ARG A 125 -2.27 15.77 -15.17
CA ARG A 125 -2.72 15.65 -16.56
C ARG A 125 -1.98 16.60 -17.51
N THR A 126 -1.63 17.79 -17.03
CA THR A 126 -0.86 18.76 -17.81
C THR A 126 0.61 18.37 -17.92
N GLN A 127 1.19 17.71 -16.91
CA GLN A 127 2.57 17.22 -16.94
C GLN A 127 2.70 15.98 -17.83
N CYS A 128 1.77 15.02 -17.77
CA CYS A 128 1.78 13.82 -18.62
C CYS A 128 1.50 14.09 -20.11
N THR A 129 1.07 15.31 -20.48
CA THR A 129 0.87 15.74 -21.88
C THR A 129 2.01 16.61 -22.41
N GLN A 130 3.05 16.88 -21.61
CA GLN A 130 4.19 17.74 -21.97
C GLN A 130 5.44 16.95 -22.41
N SER A 131 5.26 15.77 -23.02
CA SER A 131 6.31 15.13 -23.82
C SER A 131 6.18 15.50 -25.30
N ASP A 132 6.03 16.81 -25.59
CA ASP A 132 6.59 17.42 -26.80
C ASP A 132 6.50 18.96 -26.67
N ASP A 133 7.65 19.60 -26.86
CA ASP A 133 7.96 21.01 -27.05
C ASP A 133 7.01 22.14 -26.60
N GLY A 134 7.49 22.91 -25.61
CA GLY A 134 7.84 24.32 -25.85
C GLY A 134 6.74 25.39 -25.93
N TYR A 135 6.79 26.31 -24.95
CA TYR A 135 6.25 27.68 -24.91
C TYR A 135 4.80 27.88 -24.39
N GLY A 136 4.67 28.58 -23.26
CA GLY A 136 3.45 28.71 -22.45
C GLY A 136 2.58 29.97 -22.70
N ALA A 137 1.28 29.90 -22.36
CA ALA A 137 0.24 30.98 -22.49
C ALA A 137 -0.36 31.74 -21.23
N ILE A 138 -0.14 33.05 -21.06
CA ILE A 138 -0.90 33.96 -20.15
C ILE A 138 -2.40 33.69 -19.93
N GLU A 139 -2.98 33.70 -18.72
CA GLU A 139 -4.44 33.92 -18.50
C GLU A 139 -4.67 35.00 -17.41
N PRO A 140 -5.84 35.67 -17.30
CA PRO A 140 -6.27 36.79 -18.16
C PRO A 140 -6.74 38.02 -17.36
N LYS A 141 -6.16 39.21 -17.56
CA LYS A 141 -6.82 40.51 -17.32
C LYS A 141 -6.25 41.58 -18.24
N ASP A 142 -7.19 42.28 -18.89
CA ASP A 142 -7.09 43.58 -19.55
C ASP A 142 -6.07 43.72 -20.70
N TYR A 143 -6.60 44.00 -21.89
CA TYR A 143 -5.82 44.33 -23.08
C TYR A 143 -5.01 45.62 -22.86
N ALA A 144 -3.80 45.49 -22.33
CA ALA A 144 -2.69 46.43 -22.50
C ALA A 144 -1.47 45.86 -21.76
N GLU A 145 -0.47 45.36 -22.49
CA GLU A 145 0.96 45.65 -22.20
C GLU A 145 1.96 44.98 -23.15
N ASP A 146 1.57 44.01 -23.98
CA ASP A 146 2.43 43.51 -25.06
C ASP A 146 1.69 43.64 -26.39
N GLY A 147 2.15 44.51 -27.28
CA GLY A 147 1.40 45.10 -28.40
C GLY A 147 0.99 44.15 -29.54
N GLU A 148 0.85 42.86 -29.29
CA GLU A 148 0.49 41.87 -30.30
C GLU A 148 -1.03 41.61 -30.31
N VAL A 149 -1.67 42.09 -31.37
CA VAL A 149 -3.10 41.89 -31.62
C VAL A 149 -3.33 40.45 -32.09
N PRO A 150 -4.23 39.66 -31.44
CA PRO A 150 -4.48 38.28 -31.85
C PRO A 150 -5.06 38.20 -33.26
N VAL A 151 -4.82 37.08 -33.93
CA VAL A 151 -5.28 36.85 -35.31
C VAL A 151 -6.81 36.82 -35.39
N CYS A 152 -7.34 37.46 -36.43
CA CYS A 152 -8.77 37.45 -36.71
C CYS A 152 -9.20 36.05 -37.17
N VAL A 153 -10.01 35.37 -36.37
CA VAL A 153 -10.52 34.03 -36.71
C VAL A 153 -11.35 34.06 -38.01
N TYR A 154 -12.07 35.14 -38.29
CA TYR A 154 -12.82 35.31 -39.53
C TYR A 154 -11.92 35.51 -40.75
N PHE A 155 -10.73 36.10 -40.58
CA PHE A 155 -9.73 36.24 -41.64
C PHE A 155 -9.11 34.90 -41.99
N ILE A 156 -8.73 34.09 -40.98
CA ILE A 156 -8.25 32.71 -41.21
C ILE A 156 -9.28 31.89 -41.99
N ASN A 157 -10.56 32.11 -41.71
CA ASN A 157 -11.66 31.42 -42.38
C ASN A 157 -12.09 32.06 -43.72
N GLY A 158 -11.35 33.07 -44.22
CA GLY A 158 -11.63 33.74 -45.51
C GLY A 158 -12.91 34.59 -45.54
N SER A 159 -13.46 34.91 -44.37
CA SER A 159 -14.81 35.52 -44.21
C SER A 159 -14.79 36.93 -43.60
N CYS A 160 -13.62 37.50 -43.34
CA CYS A 160 -13.51 38.85 -42.79
C CYS A 160 -13.83 39.91 -43.87
N ASN A 161 -14.83 40.75 -43.61
CA ASN A 161 -15.24 41.85 -44.48
C ASN A 161 -14.77 43.24 -44.01
N ARG A 162 -13.96 43.30 -42.94
CA ARG A 162 -13.50 44.56 -42.33
C ARG A 162 -12.22 45.10 -42.96
N GLY A 163 -11.54 44.32 -43.79
CA GLY A 163 -10.29 44.71 -44.45
C GLY A 163 -9.27 45.26 -43.45
N ASP A 164 -8.62 46.36 -43.81
CA ASP A 164 -7.60 47.03 -42.98
C ASP A 164 -8.18 47.76 -41.76
N TYR A 165 -9.52 47.86 -41.65
CA TYR A 165 -10.21 48.41 -40.48
C TYR A 165 -10.51 47.35 -39.41
N CYS A 166 -10.01 46.12 -39.56
CA CYS A 166 -10.19 45.08 -38.56
C CYS A 166 -9.32 45.37 -37.33
N THR A 167 -9.93 45.32 -36.15
CA THR A 167 -9.22 45.49 -34.86
C THR A 167 -8.41 44.26 -34.45
N PHE A 168 -8.42 43.20 -35.27
CA PHE A 168 -7.71 41.94 -35.07
C PHE A 168 -6.71 41.71 -36.21
N SER A 169 -5.59 41.04 -35.95
CA SER A 169 -4.52 40.91 -36.93
C SER A 169 -4.92 40.03 -38.13
N HIS A 170 -4.60 40.47 -39.34
CA HIS A 170 -4.74 39.70 -40.59
C HIS A 170 -3.41 39.07 -41.04
N THR A 171 -2.50 38.83 -40.10
CA THR A 171 -1.22 38.18 -40.35
C THR A 171 -1.26 36.76 -39.79
N LEU A 172 -0.92 35.76 -40.61
CA LEU A 172 -0.91 34.35 -40.20
C LEU A 172 0.16 34.00 -39.16
N GLN A 173 1.10 34.90 -38.91
CA GLN A 173 2.13 34.78 -37.86
C GLN A 173 1.63 35.22 -36.48
N SER A 174 0.44 35.82 -36.38
CA SER A 174 -0.13 36.30 -35.12
C SER A 174 -0.74 35.17 -34.29
N THR A 175 -0.78 35.36 -32.97
CA THR A 175 -1.26 34.34 -32.03
C THR A 175 -2.75 34.06 -32.17
N ARG A 176 -3.15 32.78 -32.07
CA ARG A 176 -4.58 32.37 -32.06
C ARG A 176 -5.23 32.74 -30.73
N PRO A 177 -6.47 33.26 -30.74
CA PRO A 177 -7.21 33.53 -29.50
C PRO A 177 -7.49 32.23 -28.73
N PRO A 178 -7.59 32.28 -27.39
CA PRO A 178 -7.73 31.09 -26.55
C PRO A 178 -9.07 30.37 -26.73
N CYS A 179 -9.04 29.03 -26.64
CA CYS A 179 -10.23 28.19 -26.75
C CYS A 179 -10.99 28.09 -25.43
N ARG A 180 -12.15 28.75 -25.34
CA ARG A 180 -13.03 28.69 -24.15
C ARG A 180 -13.52 27.29 -23.77
N PHE A 181 -13.54 26.34 -24.72
CA PHE A 181 -14.03 24.98 -24.49
C PHE A 181 -12.93 24.00 -24.09
N PHE A 182 -11.66 24.34 -24.35
CA PHE A 182 -10.53 23.47 -24.03
C PHE A 182 -10.40 23.23 -22.53
N ALA A 183 -10.55 24.29 -21.72
CA ALA A 183 -10.52 24.21 -20.26
C ALA A 183 -11.84 23.72 -19.62
N SER A 184 -12.86 23.38 -20.41
CA SER A 184 -14.14 22.87 -19.90
C SER A 184 -14.07 21.38 -19.56
N LEU A 185 -14.95 20.90 -18.67
CA LEU A 185 -15.04 19.48 -18.28
C LEU A 185 -15.22 18.51 -19.46
N GLN A 186 -15.84 18.96 -20.56
CA GLN A 186 -16.05 18.17 -21.77
C GLN A 186 -14.87 18.24 -22.76
N GLY A 187 -13.94 19.18 -22.58
CA GLY A 187 -12.84 19.47 -23.51
C GLY A 187 -13.28 20.04 -24.86
N CYS A 188 -12.30 20.49 -25.66
CA CYS A 188 -12.55 20.94 -27.03
C CYS A 188 -12.70 19.73 -27.96
N ARG A 189 -13.86 19.57 -28.59
CA ARG A 189 -14.14 18.47 -29.54
C ARG A 189 -13.39 18.58 -30.87
N ASN A 190 -12.81 19.75 -31.17
CA ASN A 190 -12.15 20.02 -32.44
C ASN A 190 -10.64 19.68 -32.43
N GLY A 191 -10.09 19.22 -31.30
CA GLY A 191 -8.70 18.77 -31.19
C GLY A 191 -7.69 19.78 -31.76
N GLU A 192 -6.74 19.31 -32.55
CA GLU A 192 -5.71 20.13 -33.22
C GLU A 192 -6.26 21.00 -34.36
N LEU A 193 -7.44 20.66 -34.90
CA LEU A 193 -8.13 21.44 -35.93
C LEU A 193 -8.86 22.66 -35.34
N CYS A 194 -8.77 22.87 -34.02
CA CYS A 194 -9.35 24.02 -33.37
C CYS A 194 -8.69 25.32 -33.87
N LEU A 195 -9.52 26.24 -34.36
CA LEU A 195 -9.08 27.58 -34.78
C LEU A 195 -8.66 28.48 -33.59
N TYR A 196 -8.84 28.01 -32.36
CA TYR A 196 -8.49 28.68 -31.11
C TYR A 196 -7.36 27.93 -30.40
N SER A 197 -6.50 28.65 -29.67
CA SER A 197 -5.32 28.07 -29.01
C SER A 197 -5.67 27.24 -27.76
N HIS A 198 -4.89 26.17 -27.54
CA HIS A 198 -5.02 25.21 -26.42
C HIS A 198 -3.85 25.28 -25.42
N GLY A 199 -3.01 26.34 -25.44
CA GLY A 199 -1.88 26.50 -24.51
C GLY A 199 -2.24 27.27 -23.24
N MET A 200 -1.52 27.00 -22.12
CA MET A 200 -1.53 27.74 -20.84
C MET A 200 -0.07 28.03 -20.38
N ARG A 201 0.23 29.12 -19.65
CA ARG A 201 1.58 29.65 -19.26
C ARG A 201 1.70 29.44 -17.79
N ARG A 202 2.85 28.88 -17.46
CA ARG A 202 3.36 28.81 -16.10
C ARG A 202 3.56 30.24 -15.61
N GLN A 203 2.77 30.67 -14.64
CA GLN A 203 3.19 31.77 -13.78
C GLN A 203 4.37 31.24 -12.98
N THR A 204 5.56 31.81 -13.21
CA THR A 204 6.72 31.59 -12.35
C THR A 204 6.49 32.33 -11.04
N ALA A 205 5.59 31.81 -10.22
CA ALA A 205 5.66 32.08 -8.80
C ALA A 205 6.77 31.17 -8.23
N SER A 206 7.77 31.79 -7.63
CA SER A 206 8.77 31.11 -6.82
C SER A 206 8.05 30.43 -5.66
N TYR A 207 7.65 29.18 -5.86
CA TYR A 207 7.26 28.27 -4.80
C TYR A 207 8.17 27.06 -4.88
N HIS A 208 8.76 26.79 -3.73
CA HIS A 208 9.49 25.61 -3.29
C HIS A 208 9.25 24.34 -4.12
N SER A 209 10.37 23.63 -4.37
CA SER A 209 10.56 22.21 -4.70
C SER A 209 9.41 21.44 -5.38
N PRO A 210 9.68 20.63 -6.43
CA PRO A 210 8.64 19.77 -7.02
C PRO A 210 7.95 18.91 -5.94
N PRO A 211 6.65 18.63 -6.07
CA PRO A 211 5.85 18.00 -5.02
C PRO A 211 6.37 16.60 -4.65
N PRO A 212 6.04 16.07 -3.45
CA PRO A 212 6.48 14.75 -2.94
C PRO A 212 5.94 13.54 -3.74
N CYS A 213 5.32 13.79 -4.90
CA CYS A 213 4.65 12.79 -5.73
C CYS A 213 5.51 12.33 -6.91
N LEU A 214 6.82 12.57 -6.89
CA LEU A 214 7.72 11.92 -7.83
C LEU A 214 7.89 10.44 -7.45
N PRO A 215 8.06 9.54 -8.42
CA PRO A 215 8.51 8.19 -8.13
C PRO A 215 9.82 8.22 -7.36
N GLU A 216 10.01 7.22 -6.51
CA GLU A 216 11.26 7.01 -5.81
C GLU A 216 12.41 6.78 -6.80
N GLU A 217 13.45 7.60 -6.63
CA GLU A 217 14.67 7.55 -7.43
C GLU A 217 15.40 6.21 -7.22
N ASP A 218 16.11 5.78 -8.26
CA ASP A 218 16.91 4.56 -8.22
C ASP A 218 18.28 4.87 -7.61
N ASP A 219 18.30 5.15 -6.30
CA ASP A 219 19.53 5.46 -5.55
C ASP A 219 20.37 4.19 -5.29
N SER A 220 20.75 3.52 -6.37
CA SER A 220 21.77 2.48 -6.43
C SER A 220 23.18 2.97 -6.04
N SER A 221 23.33 4.28 -5.73
CA SER A 221 24.61 4.94 -5.44
C SER A 221 24.85 5.27 -3.96
N THR A 222 23.86 5.09 -3.08
CA THR A 222 24.03 5.39 -1.64
C THR A 222 24.76 4.24 -0.93
N SER A 223 25.85 4.56 -0.24
CA SER A 223 26.76 3.60 0.41
C SER A 223 26.17 2.84 1.60
N THR A 224 24.98 3.23 2.09
CA THR A 224 24.29 2.59 3.22
C THR A 224 23.12 1.78 2.69
N SER A 225 23.10 0.47 2.99
CA SER A 225 21.98 -0.40 2.65
C SER A 225 20.97 -0.39 3.79
N PRO A 226 19.73 0.13 3.61
CA PRO A 226 18.73 0.21 4.67
C PRO A 226 18.44 -1.13 5.34
N LEU A 227 18.60 -2.24 4.59
CA LEU A 227 18.46 -3.59 5.11
C LEU A 227 19.44 -3.91 6.26
N LEU A 228 20.68 -3.40 6.22
CA LEU A 228 21.66 -3.64 7.29
C LEU A 228 21.31 -2.89 8.56
N ASP A 229 20.64 -1.74 8.46
CA ASP A 229 20.21 -0.95 9.61
C ASP A 229 19.11 -1.67 10.42
N LEU A 230 18.43 -2.64 9.80
CA LEU A 230 17.46 -3.52 10.46
C LEU A 230 18.11 -4.69 11.22
N PHE A 231 19.41 -4.96 11.01
CA PHE A 231 20.05 -6.13 11.59
C PHE A 231 20.47 -5.88 13.05
N PRO A 232 20.41 -6.91 13.91
CA PRO A 232 20.81 -6.76 15.31
C PRO A 232 22.28 -6.34 15.45
N THR A 233 22.50 -5.19 16.07
CA THR A 233 23.84 -4.64 16.40
C THR A 233 24.33 -5.04 17.79
N SER A 234 23.41 -5.47 18.68
CA SER A 234 23.72 -5.91 20.03
C SER A 234 24.55 -7.20 20.05
N SER A 235 25.19 -7.57 21.18
CA SER A 235 25.90 -8.85 21.32
C SER A 235 24.98 -10.08 21.18
N GLU A 236 23.68 -9.87 21.34
CA GLU A 236 22.62 -10.87 21.29
C GLU A 236 21.71 -10.63 20.07
N GLY A 237 21.20 -11.73 19.49
CA GLY A 237 20.29 -11.68 18.36
C GLY A 237 20.87 -12.22 17.05
N CYS A 238 20.05 -12.95 16.31
CA CYS A 238 20.35 -13.47 14.98
C CYS A 238 19.29 -13.06 13.97
N ILE A 239 19.65 -13.15 12.69
CA ILE A 239 18.73 -13.02 11.56
C ILE A 239 18.34 -14.41 11.05
N LEU A 240 17.10 -14.58 10.60
CA LEU A 240 16.61 -15.81 10.02
C LEU A 240 16.23 -15.59 8.56
N VAL A 241 16.92 -16.25 7.63
CA VAL A 241 16.62 -16.25 6.19
C VAL A 241 15.75 -17.46 5.87
N LEU A 242 14.57 -17.21 5.31
CA LEU A 242 13.57 -18.25 5.03
C LEU A 242 13.65 -18.74 3.57
N ASP A 243 13.65 -20.07 3.41
CA ASP A 243 13.59 -20.82 2.12
C ASP A 243 14.51 -20.27 1.01
N ASP A 244 15.79 -20.06 1.34
CA ASP A 244 16.79 -19.72 0.34
C ASP A 244 17.26 -21.00 -0.35
N LYS A 245 16.72 -21.30 -1.53
CA LYS A 245 16.97 -22.60 -2.21
C LYS A 245 18.41 -22.74 -2.71
N ASP A 246 18.97 -21.64 -3.20
CA ASP A 246 20.28 -21.58 -3.85
C ASP A 246 21.37 -20.98 -2.93
N MET A 247 21.03 -20.68 -1.67
CA MET A 247 21.89 -20.04 -0.66
C MET A 247 22.47 -18.68 -1.08
N HIS A 248 21.99 -18.08 -2.17
CA HIS A 248 22.61 -16.90 -2.75
C HIS A 248 22.32 -15.63 -1.93
N PHE A 249 21.10 -15.52 -1.36
CA PHE A 249 20.75 -14.42 -0.45
C PHE A 249 21.55 -14.57 0.86
N THR A 250 21.60 -15.79 1.39
CA THR A 250 22.31 -16.15 2.62
C THR A 250 23.81 -15.85 2.49
N SER A 251 24.45 -16.28 1.41
CA SER A 251 25.87 -15.98 1.11
C SER A 251 26.09 -14.48 0.97
N SER A 252 25.22 -13.78 0.24
CA SER A 252 25.31 -12.32 0.04
C SER A 252 25.19 -11.53 1.35
N ILE A 253 24.40 -12.03 2.31
CA ILE A 253 24.27 -11.46 3.64
C ILE A 253 25.47 -11.81 4.52
N ALA A 254 25.91 -13.08 4.53
CA ALA A 254 27.05 -13.55 5.32
C ALA A 254 28.38 -12.86 4.94
N ASN A 255 28.49 -12.35 3.71
CA ASN A 255 29.63 -11.54 3.26
C ASN A 255 29.67 -10.12 3.86
N ARG A 256 28.55 -9.63 4.43
CA ARG A 256 28.44 -8.26 4.98
C ARG A 256 27.94 -8.20 6.43
N TYR A 257 27.48 -9.31 6.97
CA TYR A 257 27.02 -9.46 8.35
C TYR A 257 27.67 -10.71 8.96
N PRO A 258 27.97 -10.74 10.28
CA PRO A 258 28.63 -11.89 10.90
C PRO A 258 27.88 -13.21 10.63
N SER A 259 28.52 -14.11 9.89
CA SER A 259 27.98 -15.41 9.42
C SER A 259 27.39 -16.25 10.54
N TRP A 260 28.04 -16.28 11.72
CA TRP A 260 27.58 -17.01 12.91
C TRP A 260 26.25 -16.51 13.50
N ARG A 261 25.77 -15.33 13.07
CA ARG A 261 24.46 -14.76 13.43
C ARG A 261 23.41 -14.93 12.35
N VAL A 262 23.74 -15.62 11.26
CA VAL A 262 22.81 -15.92 10.18
C VAL A 262 22.30 -17.34 10.38
N LEU A 263 20.99 -17.44 10.58
CA LEU A 263 20.25 -18.68 10.47
C LEU A 263 19.63 -18.72 9.08
N SER A 264 19.70 -19.84 8.38
CA SER A 264 19.08 -19.99 7.06
C SER A 264 18.32 -21.29 6.98
N THR A 265 17.24 -21.30 6.22
CA THR A 265 16.45 -22.51 5.94
C THR A 265 16.39 -22.76 4.45
N SER A 266 16.46 -24.04 4.06
CA SER A 266 16.42 -24.42 2.66
C SER A 266 15.61 -25.69 2.44
N SER A 267 14.88 -25.71 1.33
CA SER A 267 14.17 -26.89 0.82
C SER A 267 15.09 -27.90 0.12
N SER A 268 16.32 -27.50 -0.21
CA SER A 268 17.32 -28.34 -0.87
C SER A 268 17.92 -29.40 0.07
N SER A 269 18.39 -30.52 -0.49
CA SER A 269 19.23 -31.48 0.26
C SER A 269 20.67 -30.96 0.38
N GLU A 270 21.38 -31.43 1.40
CA GLU A 270 22.69 -30.99 1.94
C GLU A 270 23.89 -30.99 0.95
N THR A 271 23.68 -31.04 -0.36
CA THR A 271 24.73 -31.32 -1.35
C THR A 271 24.99 -30.15 -2.31
N LEU A 272 26.25 -29.67 -2.27
CA LEU A 272 27.03 -28.90 -3.27
C LEU A 272 27.30 -27.40 -2.99
N PHE A 273 27.03 -26.87 -1.80
CA PHE A 273 27.47 -25.50 -1.48
C PHE A 273 28.88 -25.50 -0.87
N CYS A 274 29.89 -25.21 -1.70
CA CYS A 274 31.27 -24.98 -1.26
C CYS A 274 31.57 -23.48 -1.31
N ASP A 275 30.89 -22.70 -0.48
CA ASP A 275 31.18 -21.28 -0.31
C ASP A 275 31.77 -21.05 1.08
N SER A 276 32.98 -20.49 1.15
CA SER A 276 33.64 -20.13 2.39
C SER A 276 32.84 -19.12 3.22
N SER A 277 31.98 -18.30 2.59
CA SER A 277 31.13 -17.33 3.29
C SER A 277 30.06 -17.99 4.17
N LEU A 278 29.69 -19.24 3.89
CA LEU A 278 28.67 -20.00 4.61
C LEU A 278 29.24 -20.82 5.78
N ALA A 279 30.55 -20.79 6.01
CA ALA A 279 31.24 -21.71 6.93
C ALA A 279 30.71 -21.67 8.38
N ASP A 280 30.30 -20.50 8.87
CA ASP A 280 29.76 -20.34 10.23
C ASP A 280 28.23 -20.14 10.26
N VAL A 281 27.56 -20.16 9.10
CA VAL A 281 26.10 -19.98 9.01
C VAL A 281 25.41 -21.25 9.49
N ARG A 282 24.40 -21.13 10.36
CA ARG A 282 23.59 -22.29 10.78
C ARG A 282 22.47 -22.52 9.77
N ILE A 283 22.57 -23.59 8.99
CA ILE A 283 21.61 -23.92 7.94
C ILE A 283 20.73 -25.09 8.39
N PHE A 284 19.41 -24.92 8.27
CA PHE A 284 18.41 -25.94 8.56
C PHE A 284 17.81 -26.47 7.25
N TRP A 285 18.16 -27.71 6.91
CA TRP A 285 17.79 -28.36 5.65
C TRP A 285 16.44 -29.08 5.72
N GLY A 286 15.80 -29.27 4.56
CA GLY A 286 14.56 -30.02 4.42
C GLY A 286 13.30 -29.27 4.87
N LEU A 287 13.40 -27.96 5.03
CA LEU A 287 12.27 -27.09 5.40
C LEU A 287 11.73 -26.44 4.13
N ASN A 288 10.73 -27.10 3.52
CA ASN A 288 10.27 -26.78 2.17
C ASN A 288 9.33 -25.56 2.06
N HIS A 289 8.93 -25.01 3.21
CA HIS A 289 7.99 -23.91 3.31
C HIS A 289 8.22 -23.19 4.63
N PRO A 290 8.10 -21.85 4.70
CA PRO A 290 8.21 -21.13 5.97
C PRO A 290 7.28 -21.64 7.07
N TYR A 291 6.20 -22.36 6.76
CA TYR A 291 5.29 -22.90 7.78
C TYR A 291 5.93 -23.94 8.65
N GLN A 292 6.65 -24.89 8.05
CA GLN A 292 7.32 -25.96 8.79
C GLN A 292 8.48 -25.39 9.61
N THR A 293 9.05 -24.27 9.16
CA THR A 293 10.05 -23.50 9.91
C THR A 293 9.43 -22.77 11.10
N ILE A 294 8.28 -22.11 10.93
CA ILE A 294 7.67 -21.25 11.96
C ILE A 294 6.91 -22.07 13.01
N ILE A 295 6.16 -23.09 12.57
CA ILE A 295 5.39 -23.98 13.44
C ILE A 295 5.80 -25.41 13.14
N SER A 296 6.26 -26.10 14.19
CA SER A 296 6.63 -27.51 14.10
C SER A 296 5.43 -28.41 13.87
N LYS A 297 5.67 -29.62 13.37
CA LYS A 297 4.64 -30.67 13.39
C LYS A 297 4.35 -31.06 14.84
N ALA A 298 3.11 -31.47 15.11
CA ALA A 298 2.69 -31.91 16.43
C ALA A 298 3.64 -33.00 16.98
N GLY A 299 4.13 -32.81 18.21
CA GLY A 299 5.10 -33.70 18.86
C GLY A 299 6.59 -33.50 18.53
N GLU A 300 6.97 -32.54 17.68
CA GLU A 300 8.38 -32.21 17.38
C GLU A 300 8.75 -30.80 17.89
N GLU A 301 9.89 -30.67 18.58
CA GLU A 301 10.42 -29.36 18.96
C GLU A 301 10.86 -28.57 17.71
N ASN A 302 10.65 -27.24 17.73
CA ASN A 302 11.07 -26.40 16.61
C ASN A 302 12.59 -26.30 16.57
N PRO A 303 13.25 -26.61 15.43
CA PRO A 303 14.70 -26.57 15.35
C PRO A 303 15.27 -25.15 15.41
N ILE A 304 14.44 -24.12 15.15
CA ILE A 304 14.87 -22.72 15.13
C ILE A 304 14.84 -22.13 16.55
N PRO A 305 15.94 -21.53 17.04
CA PRO A 305 15.98 -20.83 18.33
C PRO A 305 15.28 -19.47 18.23
N TRP A 306 13.95 -19.46 18.25
CA TRP A 306 13.13 -18.25 18.07
C TRP A 306 13.36 -17.14 19.10
N ASN A 307 13.86 -17.48 20.29
CA ASN A 307 14.28 -16.52 21.32
C ASN A 307 15.51 -15.69 20.93
N GLU A 308 16.38 -16.23 20.06
CA GLU A 308 17.55 -15.53 19.52
C GLU A 308 17.19 -14.71 18.27
N VAL A 309 16.10 -15.05 17.57
CA VAL A 309 15.71 -14.37 16.33
C VAL A 309 15.18 -12.98 16.63
N LYS A 310 15.71 -11.97 15.92
CA LYS A 310 15.26 -10.57 15.99
C LYS A 310 14.79 -10.01 14.65
N CYS A 311 15.20 -10.63 13.55
CA CYS A 311 14.79 -10.22 12.21
C CYS A 311 14.59 -11.47 11.33
N VAL A 312 13.44 -11.55 10.67
CA VAL A 312 13.09 -12.63 9.74
C VAL A 312 13.09 -12.05 8.34
N LEU A 313 13.86 -12.64 7.44
CA LEU A 313 13.98 -12.25 6.04
C LEU A 313 13.37 -13.32 5.16
N TRP A 314 12.42 -12.94 4.32
CA TRP A 314 11.86 -13.84 3.32
C TRP A 314 11.91 -13.21 1.93
N PHE A 315 12.70 -13.82 1.05
CA PHE A 315 12.89 -13.37 -0.32
C PHE A 315 11.99 -14.20 -1.23
N LEU A 316 10.79 -13.69 -1.52
CA LEU A 316 9.79 -14.44 -2.28
C LEU A 316 10.07 -14.31 -3.79
N ASN A 317 10.59 -15.37 -4.39
CA ASN A 317 10.71 -15.48 -5.84
C ASN A 317 9.49 -16.25 -6.42
N PRO A 318 8.66 -15.64 -7.29
CA PRO A 318 7.52 -16.34 -7.88
C PRO A 318 7.91 -17.56 -8.73
N ASP A 319 9.12 -17.60 -9.30
CA ASP A 319 9.61 -18.76 -10.07
C ASP A 319 9.76 -20.00 -9.18
N SER A 320 10.02 -19.81 -7.88
CA SER A 320 10.12 -20.91 -6.90
C SER A 320 8.77 -21.57 -6.58
N TYR A 321 7.68 -20.89 -6.91
CA TYR A 321 6.31 -21.26 -6.60
C TYR A 321 5.43 -20.98 -7.83
N ALA A 322 5.81 -21.54 -8.99
CA ALA A 322 5.09 -21.45 -10.27
C ALA A 322 3.66 -22.01 -10.18
N GLU A 323 2.83 -21.31 -9.43
CA GLU A 323 1.52 -21.68 -8.94
C GLU A 323 0.57 -20.53 -9.24
N ALA A 324 -0.72 -20.85 -9.38
CA ALA A 324 -1.75 -19.85 -9.60
C ALA A 324 -1.69 -18.74 -8.51
N PRO A 325 -2.00 -17.48 -8.85
CA PRO A 325 -1.91 -16.35 -7.92
C PRO A 325 -2.71 -16.57 -6.61
N GLU A 326 -3.82 -17.31 -6.67
CA GLU A 326 -4.61 -17.69 -5.48
C GLU A 326 -3.82 -18.56 -4.48
N LYS A 327 -2.97 -19.45 -4.98
CA LYS A 327 -2.11 -20.27 -4.13
C LYS A 327 -1.01 -19.43 -3.51
N GLN A 328 -0.37 -18.55 -4.27
CA GLN A 328 0.62 -17.61 -3.74
C GLN A 328 0.03 -16.70 -2.65
N LYS A 329 -1.21 -16.24 -2.86
CA LYS A 329 -1.96 -15.47 -1.86
C LYS A 329 -2.19 -16.27 -0.58
N THR A 330 -2.64 -17.53 -0.72
CA THR A 330 -2.79 -18.46 0.41
C THR A 330 -1.45 -18.69 1.11
N ILE A 331 -0.37 -18.74 0.33
CA ILE A 331 0.98 -18.97 0.84
C ILE A 331 1.37 -17.83 1.82
N LEU A 332 1.22 -16.60 1.35
CA LEU A 332 1.48 -15.38 2.12
C LEU A 332 0.55 -15.21 3.32
N GLN A 333 -0.74 -15.49 3.15
CA GLN A 333 -1.72 -15.36 4.23
C GLN A 333 -1.35 -16.25 5.42
N ASN A 334 -1.18 -17.55 5.18
CA ASN A 334 -0.77 -18.48 6.24
C ASN A 334 0.62 -18.11 6.81
N PHE A 335 1.51 -17.49 6.04
CA PHE A 335 2.83 -17.08 6.54
C PHE A 335 2.66 -16.03 7.65
N PHE A 336 1.89 -14.98 7.38
CA PHE A 336 1.57 -13.97 8.38
C PHE A 336 0.78 -14.57 9.54
N GLU A 337 -0.17 -15.46 9.28
CA GLU A 337 -0.92 -16.14 10.35
C GLU A 337 0.03 -16.92 11.27
N TYR A 338 0.92 -17.73 10.74
CA TYR A 338 1.84 -18.51 11.56
C TYR A 338 2.90 -17.66 12.25
N MET A 339 3.41 -16.61 11.60
CA MET A 339 4.31 -15.65 12.23
C MET A 339 3.65 -14.96 13.42
N ALA A 340 2.40 -14.52 13.29
CA ALA A 340 1.70 -13.91 14.41
C ALA A 340 1.38 -14.92 15.51
N ILE A 341 1.04 -16.18 15.19
CA ILE A 341 0.91 -17.24 16.22
C ILE A 341 2.21 -17.39 17.01
N ARG A 342 3.36 -17.49 16.31
CA ARG A 342 4.68 -17.63 16.94
C ARG A 342 5.03 -16.42 17.80
N ILE A 343 4.92 -15.22 17.25
CA ILE A 343 5.29 -13.98 17.95
C ILE A 343 4.38 -13.73 19.15
N LEU A 344 3.06 -13.87 19.00
CA LEU A 344 2.11 -13.66 20.09
C LEU A 344 2.24 -14.76 21.16
N GLY A 345 2.38 -16.02 20.74
CA GLY A 345 2.46 -17.15 21.66
C GLY A 345 3.72 -17.13 22.54
N ASP A 346 4.88 -16.79 21.98
CA ASP A 346 6.15 -16.77 22.70
C ASP A 346 6.58 -15.35 23.15
N ALA A 347 5.69 -14.35 23.02
CA ALA A 347 5.94 -12.95 23.36
C ALA A 347 7.18 -12.33 22.68
N LEU A 348 7.41 -12.64 21.40
CA LEU A 348 8.58 -12.23 20.62
C LEU A 348 8.36 -10.91 19.87
N TYR A 349 7.80 -9.89 20.54
CA TYR A 349 7.34 -8.65 19.92
C TYR A 349 8.43 -7.78 19.28
N GLU A 350 9.70 -8.08 19.58
CA GLU A 350 10.86 -7.39 18.99
C GLU A 350 11.21 -7.92 17.58
N ILE A 351 10.60 -9.02 17.13
CA ILE A 351 10.87 -9.60 15.82
C ILE A 351 10.30 -8.69 14.72
N ARG A 352 11.17 -8.22 13.84
CA ARG A 352 10.79 -7.57 12.58
C ARG A 352 10.70 -8.60 11.47
N VAL A 353 9.67 -8.51 10.63
CA VAL A 353 9.47 -9.40 9.47
C VAL A 353 9.70 -8.62 8.19
N VAL A 354 10.75 -8.95 7.45
CA VAL A 354 11.08 -8.32 6.17
C VAL A 354 10.70 -9.26 5.04
N LEU A 355 9.74 -8.86 4.22
CA LEU A 355 9.35 -9.56 3.00
C LEU A 355 9.88 -8.80 1.80
N THR A 356 10.70 -9.46 0.99
CA THR A 356 11.22 -8.87 -0.26
C THR A 356 10.58 -9.54 -1.47
N MET A 357 9.91 -8.74 -2.30
CA MET A 357 9.23 -9.21 -3.51
C MET A 357 9.02 -8.06 -4.52
N ASN A 358 8.59 -8.38 -5.74
CA ASN A 358 8.24 -7.35 -6.73
C ASN A 358 7.00 -6.56 -6.27
N ASN A 359 7.06 -5.23 -6.39
CA ASN A 359 6.01 -4.32 -5.92
C ASN A 359 4.68 -4.45 -6.69
N ILE A 360 4.70 -4.83 -7.97
CA ILE A 360 3.49 -5.08 -8.75
C ILE A 360 2.79 -6.35 -8.23
N THR A 361 3.56 -7.40 -7.95
CA THR A 361 3.06 -8.65 -7.37
C THR A 361 2.53 -8.41 -5.96
N PHE A 362 3.24 -7.62 -5.14
CA PHE A 362 2.81 -7.20 -3.81
C PHE A 362 1.43 -6.53 -3.84
N SER A 363 1.25 -5.58 -4.78
CA SER A 363 -0.03 -4.89 -4.96
C SER A 363 -1.14 -5.83 -5.42
N HIS A 364 -0.89 -6.71 -6.40
CA HIS A 364 -1.92 -7.63 -6.90
C HIS A 364 -2.37 -8.65 -5.85
N LEU A 365 -1.45 -9.16 -5.04
CA LEU A 365 -1.76 -10.13 -3.99
C LEU A 365 -2.35 -9.48 -2.73
N GLN A 366 -2.41 -8.13 -2.67
CA GLN A 366 -2.88 -7.35 -1.51
C GLN A 366 -2.13 -7.73 -0.23
N VAL A 367 -0.80 -7.84 -0.31
CA VAL A 367 0.02 -8.41 0.77
C VAL A 367 -0.08 -7.61 2.07
N GLU A 368 -0.10 -6.27 1.98
CA GLU A 368 -0.30 -5.41 3.15
C GLU A 368 -1.61 -5.71 3.88
N LYS A 369 -2.69 -6.01 3.14
CA LYS A 369 -3.97 -6.41 3.72
C LYS A 369 -3.88 -7.77 4.43
N LEU A 370 -3.22 -8.75 3.82
CA LEU A 370 -3.01 -10.08 4.44
C LEU A 370 -2.22 -9.96 5.74
N ALA A 371 -1.19 -9.12 5.75
CA ALA A 371 -0.39 -8.80 6.91
C ALA A 371 -1.24 -8.15 8.01
N ARG A 372 -2.01 -7.11 7.66
CA ARG A 372 -2.91 -6.40 8.57
C ARG A 372 -4.01 -7.29 9.14
N ASP A 373 -4.56 -8.20 8.34
CA ASP A 373 -5.50 -9.23 8.79
C ASP A 373 -4.87 -10.22 9.80
N SER A 374 -3.54 -10.23 9.92
CA SER A 374 -2.76 -10.98 10.90
C SER A 374 -2.03 -10.06 11.91
N PHE A 375 -2.50 -8.83 12.10
CA PHE A 375 -1.97 -7.84 13.06
C PHE A 375 -0.56 -7.32 12.77
N PHE A 376 -0.09 -7.46 11.53
CA PHE A 376 1.15 -6.82 11.09
C PHE A 376 0.86 -5.46 10.46
N PHE A 377 1.71 -4.49 10.77
CA PHE A 377 1.70 -3.16 10.18
C PHE A 377 2.95 -2.98 9.32
N LEU A 378 2.78 -2.41 8.12
CA LEU A 378 3.88 -2.04 7.25
C LEU A 378 4.46 -0.69 7.69
N GLY A 379 5.60 -0.70 8.37
CA GLY A 379 6.23 0.52 8.87
C GLY A 379 7.15 1.18 7.85
N GLU A 380 7.94 0.38 7.13
CA GLU A 380 8.96 0.86 6.21
C GLU A 380 8.99 0.04 4.92
N SER A 381 9.33 0.67 3.80
CA SER A 381 9.55 -0.03 2.54
C SER A 381 10.61 0.63 1.65
N PHE A 382 11.61 -0.11 1.22
CA PHE A 382 12.74 0.43 0.45
C PHE A 382 13.15 -0.49 -0.71
N PRO A 383 13.81 0.05 -1.76
CA PRO A 383 14.26 -0.73 -2.90
C PRO A 383 15.26 -1.79 -2.46
N HIS A 384 15.09 -3.01 -2.94
CA HIS A 384 16.05 -4.07 -2.69
C HIS A 384 17.33 -3.82 -3.48
N ASN A 385 18.47 -3.81 -2.79
CA ASN A 385 19.76 -3.70 -3.45
C ASN A 385 20.18 -5.07 -4.00
N SER A 386 19.81 -5.35 -5.25
CA SER A 386 20.14 -6.60 -5.95
C SER A 386 21.64 -6.84 -6.11
N ILE A 387 22.45 -5.77 -6.19
CA ILE A 387 23.92 -5.86 -6.32
C ILE A 387 24.52 -6.37 -5.01
N SER A 388 24.01 -5.85 -3.89
CA SER A 388 24.46 -6.28 -2.58
C SER A 388 23.85 -7.63 -2.24
N PHE A 389 22.54 -7.74 -2.09
CA PHE A 389 21.92 -8.87 -1.40
C PHE A 389 21.45 -10.00 -2.33
N GLY A 390 21.77 -9.98 -3.61
CA GLY A 390 21.36 -11.01 -4.57
C GLY A 390 20.22 -10.54 -5.47
N GLY A 391 20.25 -10.98 -6.74
CA GLY A 391 19.31 -10.54 -7.77
C GLY A 391 17.97 -11.26 -7.72
N PHE A 392 16.90 -10.52 -8.02
CA PHE A 392 15.56 -11.07 -8.25
C PHE A 392 15.31 -11.27 -9.74
N SER A 393 14.78 -12.44 -10.13
CA SER A 393 14.42 -12.74 -11.53
C SER A 393 13.04 -12.21 -11.95
N ASP A 394 12.23 -11.67 -11.02
CA ASP A 394 10.86 -11.21 -11.27
C ASP A 394 10.82 -9.82 -11.95
N THR A 395 11.20 -9.80 -13.24
CA THR A 395 11.14 -8.60 -14.08
C THR A 395 9.84 -8.60 -14.88
N LEU A 396 8.76 -8.03 -14.32
CA LEU A 396 7.52 -7.82 -15.06
C LEU A 396 7.68 -6.64 -16.03
N THR A 397 7.50 -6.88 -17.33
CA THR A 397 7.47 -5.82 -18.34
C THR A 397 6.15 -5.05 -18.26
N THR A 398 6.20 -3.78 -17.88
CA THR A 398 5.01 -2.91 -17.82
C THR A 398 4.91 -2.02 -19.04
N GLN A 399 3.84 -2.14 -19.83
CA GLN A 399 3.54 -1.21 -20.93
C GLN A 399 3.00 0.15 -20.44
N LYS A 400 2.68 0.28 -19.15
CA LYS A 400 2.13 1.50 -18.57
C LYS A 400 3.26 2.42 -18.07
N PRO A 401 3.29 3.70 -18.46
CA PRO A 401 4.38 4.62 -18.13
C PRO A 401 4.45 5.02 -16.66
N MET A 402 3.40 4.78 -15.86
CA MET A 402 3.32 5.15 -14.44
C MET A 402 3.51 3.96 -13.48
N LEU A 403 3.94 2.81 -13.99
CA LEU A 403 4.21 1.63 -13.17
C LEU A 403 5.70 1.40 -13.08
N VAL A 404 6.18 1.26 -11.85
CA VAL A 404 7.55 0.84 -11.57
C VAL A 404 7.49 -0.64 -11.24
N SER A 405 8.26 -1.47 -11.93
CA SER A 405 8.42 -2.90 -11.61
C SER A 405 9.81 -3.11 -11.04
N ARG A 406 9.93 -3.27 -9.72
CA ARG A 406 11.21 -3.49 -9.04
C ARG A 406 11.02 -4.32 -7.76
N PRO A 407 12.06 -5.05 -7.30
CA PRO A 407 12.03 -5.71 -6.01
C PRO A 407 12.11 -4.68 -4.87
N ILE A 408 11.19 -4.78 -3.92
CA ILE A 408 11.08 -3.92 -2.73
C ILE A 408 11.12 -4.80 -1.50
N SER A 409 11.83 -4.34 -0.47
CA SER A 409 11.79 -4.93 0.87
C SER A 409 10.75 -4.18 1.71
N TYR A 410 9.80 -4.93 2.27
CA TYR A 410 8.70 -4.45 3.08
C TYR A 410 8.90 -4.90 4.53
N VAL A 411 8.96 -3.94 5.46
CA VAL A 411 9.22 -4.19 6.88
C VAL A 411 7.92 -4.18 7.65
N PHE A 412 7.56 -5.33 8.20
CA PHE A 412 6.36 -5.55 8.97
C PHE A 412 6.68 -5.72 10.45
N ASP A 413 5.98 -4.96 11.27
CA ASP A 413 6.01 -5.07 12.74
C ASP A 413 4.67 -5.61 13.24
N LEU A 414 4.70 -6.53 14.19
CA LEU A 414 3.48 -7.05 14.79
C LEU A 414 2.98 -6.08 15.87
N HIS A 415 1.72 -5.65 15.75
CA HIS A 415 1.04 -4.89 16.77
C HIS A 415 0.04 -5.79 17.49
N PRO A 416 0.29 -6.19 18.76
CA PRO A 416 -0.55 -7.15 19.44
C PRO A 416 -1.99 -6.62 19.61
N PRO A 417 -3.01 -7.46 19.40
CA PRO A 417 -4.38 -7.06 19.63
C PRO A 417 -4.63 -6.82 21.13
N THR A 418 -5.56 -5.92 21.44
CA THR A 418 -5.88 -5.62 22.84
C THR A 418 -6.60 -6.80 23.52
N ASP A 419 -6.19 -7.14 24.74
CA ASP A 419 -6.79 -8.23 25.54
C ASP A 419 -8.29 -8.01 25.78
N ILE A 420 -8.73 -6.76 25.76
CA ILE A 420 -10.14 -6.35 25.88
C ILE A 420 -10.98 -6.96 24.76
N GLN A 421 -10.43 -7.05 23.55
CA GLN A 421 -11.15 -7.57 22.37
C GLN A 421 -11.06 -9.09 22.23
N PHE A 422 -9.99 -9.73 22.74
CA PHE A 422 -9.68 -11.13 22.43
C PHE A 422 -9.45 -12.05 23.64
N GLY A 423 -9.55 -11.54 24.88
CA GLY A 423 -9.31 -12.30 26.10
C GLY A 423 -7.85 -12.74 26.24
N ASP A 424 -7.58 -13.80 27.01
CA ASP A 424 -6.23 -14.38 27.18
C ASP A 424 -5.86 -15.26 25.98
N TYR A 425 -5.67 -14.63 24.81
CA TYR A 425 -5.27 -15.31 23.59
C TYR A 425 -3.82 -15.79 23.65
N THR A 426 -2.94 -15.08 24.36
CA THR A 426 -1.51 -15.39 24.49
C THR A 426 -1.30 -16.77 25.09
N SER A 427 -1.95 -17.08 26.22
CA SER A 427 -1.85 -18.41 26.83
C SER A 427 -2.37 -19.52 25.94
N VAL A 428 -3.44 -19.25 25.16
CA VAL A 428 -4.01 -20.23 24.23
C VAL A 428 -3.05 -20.52 23.07
N LEU A 429 -2.40 -19.49 22.53
CA LEU A 429 -1.42 -19.63 21.46
C LEU A 429 -0.15 -20.33 21.95
N HIS A 430 0.37 -19.93 23.11
CA HIS A 430 1.53 -20.59 23.73
C HIS A 430 1.26 -22.09 23.96
N ASN A 431 0.11 -22.43 24.54
CA ASN A 431 -0.29 -23.84 24.70
C ASN A 431 -0.42 -24.57 23.37
N SER A 432 -0.90 -23.90 22.33
CA SER A 432 -1.03 -24.50 20.99
C SER A 432 0.32 -24.75 20.33
N LEU A 433 1.35 -23.99 20.67
CA LEU A 433 2.71 -24.15 20.14
C LEU A 433 3.50 -25.26 20.84
N HIS A 434 3.33 -25.40 22.16
CA HIS A 434 4.18 -26.26 22.99
C HIS A 434 3.50 -27.52 23.54
N ASN A 435 2.16 -27.58 23.56
CA ASN A 435 1.40 -28.70 24.15
C ASN A 435 0.59 -29.51 23.12
N GLN A 436 1.05 -29.61 21.86
CA GLN A 436 0.40 -30.41 20.80
C GLN A 436 0.93 -31.83 20.66
#